data_AF-A0A450STQ2-F1
#
_entry.id   AF-A0A450STQ2-F1
#
_cell.length_a   1.000
_cell.length_b   1.000
_cell.length_c   1.000
_cell.angle_alpha   90.00
_cell.angle_beta   90.00
_cell.angle_gamma   90.00
#
_symmetry.space_group_name_H-M   'P 1'
#
loop_
_entity.id
_entity.type
_entity.pdbx_description
1 polymer ?
#
loop_
_entity_poly.entity_id
_entity_poly.type
_entity_poly.pdbx_seq_one_letter_code
_entity_poly.pdbx_strand_id
1 'polypeptide(L)'
;MPVHPKTHEAQTDDFPYALFMRDLEALSGRFDIAVHNLSEERFEECNSILVIPTFGRASYVRECLASLENTLVNTGTLVCIVDETDAAIPTDTFPGFRRCYGLDYPGNDVKCVRAPIDTVYAEATKDRDCVAFNENGWMKGALENPIIMPDSNFSVYIRESFLAENPLIEAACHSAMTKKSEGHTAARKVVEEFRPESISVIKLFKKEHVGMFDSLKIGFDLGCGYFQYLINVDSDTIHNRGWIDRLKETYREISDANPGKPIILSGFYLRYRLREEYENYRITESIGGINLFMEPGTYSRYVEKHLYSVGWDWGISEQGDEDLLLAATKPSIIQHIGEHGLWSRTGRCDEADDFVRDGSGGE
;
A
#
# COMPACT_ATOMS: atom_id res chain seq x y z
N MET A 1 1.08 1.53 19.58
CA MET A 1 2.36 1.88 20.23
C MET A 1 3.45 1.82 19.16
N PRO A 2 4.26 2.86 18.96
CA PRO A 2 5.33 2.83 17.97
C PRO A 2 6.39 1.82 18.42
N VAL A 3 6.73 0.88 17.53
CA VAL A 3 7.86 -0.03 17.72
C VAL A 3 9.10 0.78 17.39
N HIS A 4 9.76 1.34 18.40
CA HIS A 4 11.08 1.94 18.17
C HIS A 4 12.00 0.87 17.54
N PRO A 5 12.82 1.22 16.54
CA PRO A 5 13.82 0.31 16.02
C PRO A 5 14.69 -0.13 17.19
N LYS A 6 14.54 -1.40 17.56
CA LYS A 6 15.29 -1.98 18.66
C LYS A 6 16.75 -1.98 18.19
N THR A 7 17.55 -1.09 18.76
CA THR A 7 19.00 -1.29 18.78
C THR A 7 19.20 -2.56 19.59
N HIS A 8 19.30 -3.69 18.89
CA HIS A 8 19.60 -4.98 19.50
C HIS A 8 20.99 -4.88 20.11
N GLU A 9 21.05 -4.64 21.43
CA GLU A 9 22.24 -4.93 22.20
C GLU A 9 22.53 -6.42 22.04
N ALA A 10 23.69 -6.72 21.45
CA ALA A 10 24.12 -8.05 21.07
C ALA A 10 24.33 -8.93 22.30
N GLN A 11 23.29 -9.62 22.77
CA GLN A 11 23.40 -10.60 23.87
C GLN A 11 22.54 -11.87 23.76
N THR A 12 21.94 -12.17 22.61
CA THR A 12 21.46 -13.54 22.34
C THR A 12 21.89 -13.99 20.95
N ASP A 13 22.47 -15.19 20.86
CA ASP A 13 22.76 -15.91 19.59
C ASP A 13 21.47 -16.33 18.87
N ASP A 14 20.41 -15.51 18.93
CA ASP A 14 19.16 -15.81 18.26
C ASP A 14 19.38 -15.62 16.76
N PHE A 15 19.32 -16.71 16.02
CA PHE A 15 19.39 -16.72 14.56
C PHE A 15 18.31 -15.79 13.98
N PRO A 16 18.64 -14.89 13.02
CA PRO A 16 17.69 -13.92 12.45
C PRO A 16 16.35 -14.54 12.01
N TYR A 17 16.38 -15.77 11.48
CA TYR A 17 15.19 -16.52 11.10
C TYR A 17 14.26 -16.82 12.28
N ALA A 18 14.80 -17.24 13.43
CA ALA A 18 13.99 -17.53 14.63
C ALA A 18 13.30 -16.28 15.18
N LEU A 19 14.01 -15.14 15.18
CA LEU A 19 13.45 -13.84 15.56
C LEU A 19 12.33 -13.42 14.60
N PHE A 20 12.57 -13.56 13.30
CA PHE A 20 11.59 -13.27 12.26
C PHE A 20 10.32 -14.11 12.43
N MET A 21 10.46 -15.42 12.63
CA MET A 21 9.31 -16.32 12.83
C MET A 21 8.54 -16.00 14.10
N ARG A 22 9.20 -15.57 15.18
CA ARG A 22 8.53 -15.09 16.41
C ARG A 22 7.74 -13.81 16.16
N ASP A 23 8.32 -12.85 15.45
CA ASP A 23 7.65 -11.59 15.13
C ASP A 23 6.46 -11.83 14.17
N LEU A 24 6.58 -12.77 13.23
CA LEU A 24 5.50 -13.24 12.39
C LEU A 24 4.38 -13.91 13.22
N GLU A 25 4.73 -14.80 14.16
CA GLU A 25 3.75 -15.47 15.02
C GLU A 25 3.01 -14.48 15.92
N ALA A 26 3.66 -13.40 16.36
CA ALA A 26 3.02 -12.33 17.12
C ALA A 26 1.87 -11.64 16.33
N LEU A 27 1.85 -11.75 15.00
CA LEU A 27 0.77 -11.25 14.16
C LEU A 27 -0.47 -12.17 14.16
N SER A 28 -0.38 -13.43 14.59
CA SER A 28 -1.48 -14.42 14.52
C SER A 28 -2.80 -13.99 15.20
N GLY A 29 -2.73 -13.07 16.17
CA GLY A 29 -3.91 -12.45 16.76
C GLY A 29 -4.75 -11.64 15.76
N ARG A 30 -4.10 -10.96 14.81
CA ARG A 30 -4.70 -10.06 13.81
C ARG A 30 -4.86 -10.70 12.42
N PHE A 31 -4.15 -11.80 12.15
CA PHE A 31 -4.11 -12.44 10.83
C PHE A 31 -4.27 -13.94 10.92
N ASP A 32 -4.85 -14.53 9.88
CA ASP A 32 -4.56 -15.92 9.55
C ASP A 32 -3.28 -15.93 8.71
N ILE A 33 -2.30 -16.74 9.13
CA ILE A 33 -0.96 -16.72 8.54
C ILE A 33 -0.73 -18.03 7.80
N ALA A 34 -0.32 -17.94 6.54
CA ALA A 34 0.17 -19.07 5.78
C ALA A 34 1.59 -18.80 5.27
N VAL A 35 2.48 -19.75 5.53
CA VAL A 35 3.87 -19.69 5.07
C VAL A 35 4.06 -20.79 4.02
N HIS A 36 4.68 -20.43 2.91
CA HIS A 36 4.97 -21.34 1.81
C HIS A 36 6.45 -21.23 1.45
N ASN A 37 7.11 -22.39 1.40
CA ASN A 37 8.45 -22.53 0.81
C ASN A 37 9.54 -21.66 1.48
N LEU A 38 9.35 -21.32 2.76
CA LEU A 38 10.29 -20.56 3.56
C LEU A 38 10.96 -21.50 4.57
N SER A 39 12.25 -21.76 4.36
CA SER A 39 13.15 -22.41 5.31
C SER A 39 14.14 -21.38 5.87
N GLU A 40 14.89 -21.75 6.90
CA GLU A 40 15.98 -20.92 7.43
C GLU A 40 17.02 -20.57 6.34
N GLU A 41 17.52 -21.56 5.61
CA GLU A 41 18.47 -21.36 4.50
C GLU A 41 17.93 -20.38 3.44
N ARG A 42 16.67 -20.55 3.03
CA ARG A 42 16.05 -19.64 2.06
C ARG A 42 15.82 -18.25 2.61
N PHE A 43 15.56 -18.13 3.91
CA PHE A 43 15.43 -16.83 4.56
C PHE A 43 16.78 -16.10 4.58
N GLU A 44 17.87 -16.80 4.86
CA GLU A 44 19.23 -16.24 4.84
C GLU A 44 19.67 -15.78 3.44
N GLU A 45 19.16 -16.40 2.38
CA GLU A 45 19.34 -15.96 1.00
C GLU A 45 18.53 -14.71 0.65
N CYS A 46 17.51 -14.37 1.43
CA CYS A 46 16.67 -13.21 1.17
C CYS A 46 17.33 -11.92 1.68
N ASN A 47 17.55 -10.97 0.79
CA ASN A 47 18.03 -9.62 1.13
C ASN A 47 16.94 -8.54 0.99
N SER A 48 15.74 -8.93 0.56
CA SER A 48 14.64 -8.01 0.31
C SER A 48 13.29 -8.63 0.66
N ILE A 49 12.33 -7.78 1.00
CA ILE A 49 10.92 -8.18 1.16
C ILE A 49 10.05 -7.39 0.18
N LEU A 50 9.15 -8.10 -0.50
CA LEU A 50 8.15 -7.53 -1.40
C LEU A 50 6.77 -7.62 -0.75
N VAL A 51 6.20 -6.48 -0.38
CA VAL A 51 4.88 -6.37 0.23
C VAL A 51 3.83 -6.11 -0.85
N ILE A 52 2.81 -6.96 -0.90
CA ILE A 52 1.73 -6.86 -1.89
C ILE A 52 0.39 -6.79 -1.13
N PRO A 53 -0.17 -5.59 -0.94
CA PRO A 53 -1.53 -5.49 -0.44
C PRO A 53 -2.52 -5.94 -1.52
N THR A 54 -3.41 -6.86 -1.19
CA THR A 54 -4.47 -7.33 -2.10
C THR A 54 -5.85 -6.91 -1.61
N PHE A 55 -6.69 -6.44 -2.54
CA PHE A 55 -8.05 -6.03 -2.25
C PHE A 55 -9.00 -6.31 -3.42
N GLY A 56 -9.94 -7.24 -3.21
CA GLY A 56 -11.25 -7.21 -3.86
C GLY A 56 -11.32 -7.37 -5.38
N ARG A 57 -10.21 -7.68 -6.07
CA ARG A 57 -10.10 -7.61 -7.55
C ARG A 57 -9.39 -8.84 -8.11
N ALA A 58 -10.08 -9.97 -8.11
CA ALA A 58 -9.50 -11.28 -8.40
C ALA A 58 -8.77 -11.40 -9.75
N SER A 59 -9.24 -10.72 -10.80
CA SER A 59 -8.60 -10.71 -12.12
C SER A 59 -7.22 -10.04 -12.08
N TYR A 60 -7.14 -8.85 -11.50
CA TYR A 60 -5.88 -8.11 -11.37
C TYR A 60 -4.89 -8.83 -10.45
N VAL A 61 -5.37 -9.31 -9.29
CA VAL A 61 -4.55 -10.10 -8.36
C VAL A 61 -3.96 -11.32 -9.07
N ARG A 62 -4.76 -12.03 -9.87
CA ARG A 62 -4.29 -13.19 -10.64
C ARG A 62 -3.23 -12.81 -11.65
N GLU A 63 -3.42 -11.72 -12.39
CA GLU A 63 -2.46 -11.26 -13.40
C GLU A 63 -1.14 -10.78 -12.76
N CYS A 64 -1.22 -10.03 -11.66
CA CYS A 64 -0.06 -9.60 -10.87
C CYS A 64 0.74 -10.80 -10.35
N LEU A 65 0.08 -11.75 -9.67
CA LEU A 65 0.77 -12.94 -9.12
C LEU A 65 1.34 -13.85 -10.22
N ALA A 66 0.64 -14.01 -11.34
CA ALA A 66 1.17 -14.74 -12.50
C ALA A 66 2.39 -14.05 -13.12
N SER A 67 2.38 -12.71 -13.18
CA SER A 67 3.55 -11.94 -13.63
C SER A 67 4.73 -12.11 -12.68
N LEU A 68 4.51 -12.15 -11.36
CA LEU A 68 5.56 -12.35 -10.36
C LEU A 68 6.21 -13.74 -10.46
N GLU A 69 5.41 -14.80 -10.60
CA GLU A 69 5.93 -16.16 -10.75
C GLU A 69 6.87 -16.29 -11.96
N ASN A 70 6.58 -15.58 -13.05
CA ASN A 70 7.39 -15.58 -14.26
C ASN A 70 8.64 -14.70 -14.18
N THR A 71 8.76 -13.83 -13.18
CA THR A 71 9.79 -12.77 -13.12
C THR A 71 10.70 -12.87 -11.89
N LEU A 72 10.31 -13.59 -10.84
CA LEU A 72 10.99 -13.61 -9.53
C LEU A 72 11.92 -14.80 -9.27
N VAL A 73 12.41 -15.48 -10.31
CA VAL A 73 13.34 -16.61 -10.13
C VAL A 73 14.64 -16.14 -9.48
N ASN A 74 14.96 -16.63 -8.27
CA ASN A 74 16.23 -16.44 -7.56
C ASN A 74 16.60 -14.99 -7.18
N THR A 75 15.62 -14.12 -6.93
CA THR A 75 15.90 -12.70 -6.64
C THR A 75 16.36 -12.40 -5.20
N GLY A 76 16.46 -13.41 -4.32
CA GLY A 76 16.69 -13.19 -2.89
C GLY A 76 15.59 -12.32 -2.26
N THR A 77 14.34 -12.54 -2.66
CA THR A 77 13.18 -11.75 -2.21
C THR A 77 12.17 -12.63 -1.53
N LEU A 78 11.80 -12.27 -0.30
CA LEU A 78 10.64 -12.83 0.39
C LEU A 78 9.38 -12.09 -0.05
N VAL A 79 8.38 -12.80 -0.56
CA VAL A 79 7.10 -12.19 -0.92
C VAL A 79 6.15 -12.22 0.28
N CYS A 80 5.60 -11.08 0.66
CA CYS A 80 4.61 -10.92 1.73
C CYS A 80 3.31 -10.37 1.15
N ILE A 81 2.33 -11.24 0.95
CA ILE A 81 0.99 -10.84 0.49
C ILE A 81 0.15 -10.52 1.72
N VAL A 82 -0.44 -9.33 1.78
CA VAL A 82 -1.33 -8.91 2.86
C VAL A 82 -2.73 -8.71 2.30
N ASP A 83 -3.60 -9.69 2.52
CA ASP A 83 -4.93 -9.74 1.94
C ASP A 83 -5.99 -9.18 2.89
N GLU A 84 -6.76 -8.21 2.41
CA GLU A 84 -7.86 -7.60 3.16
C GLU A 84 -9.25 -8.05 2.70
N THR A 85 -9.32 -8.93 1.70
CA THR A 85 -10.54 -9.25 0.96
C THR A 85 -11.68 -9.69 1.88
N ASP A 86 -11.40 -10.60 2.79
CA ASP A 86 -12.39 -11.16 3.73
C ASP A 86 -12.38 -10.51 5.11
N ALA A 87 -11.56 -9.47 5.28
CA ALA A 87 -11.45 -8.78 6.55
C ALA A 87 -12.81 -8.19 6.97
N ALA A 88 -13.15 -8.32 8.25
CA ALA A 88 -14.36 -7.73 8.80
C ALA A 88 -14.23 -6.22 8.74
N ILE A 89 -15.27 -5.53 8.26
CA ILE A 89 -15.30 -4.06 8.31
C ILE A 89 -15.43 -3.67 9.77
N PRO A 90 -14.48 -2.91 10.35
CA PRO A 90 -14.57 -2.52 11.75
C PRO A 90 -15.84 -1.70 11.96
N THR A 91 -16.58 -2.05 12.99
CA THR A 91 -17.73 -1.26 13.46
C THR A 91 -17.29 -0.09 14.34
N ASP A 92 -15.98 0.17 14.41
CA ASP A 92 -15.41 1.26 15.17
C ASP A 92 -16.06 2.58 14.72
N THR A 93 -16.73 3.19 15.69
CA THR A 93 -17.38 4.49 15.57
C THR A 93 -16.68 5.45 16.50
N PHE A 94 -16.56 6.70 16.07
CA PHE A 94 -16.18 7.75 16.99
C PHE A 94 -17.41 8.24 17.74
N PRO A 95 -17.32 8.60 19.04
CA PRO A 95 -18.47 9.13 19.76
C PRO A 95 -19.13 10.30 19.00
N GLY A 96 -20.40 10.13 18.66
CA GLY A 96 -21.20 11.11 17.90
C GLY A 96 -21.07 11.04 16.38
N PHE A 97 -20.29 10.10 15.84
CA PHE A 97 -20.14 9.86 14.40
C PHE A 97 -20.29 8.39 14.03
N ARG A 98 -21.05 8.12 12.98
CA ARG A 98 -21.21 6.80 12.39
C ARG A 98 -20.21 6.62 11.25
N ARG A 99 -19.47 5.52 11.25
CA ARG A 99 -18.66 5.12 10.09
C ARG A 99 -19.57 4.51 9.02
N CYS A 100 -19.53 5.04 7.81
CA CYS A 100 -20.17 4.47 6.63
C CYS A 100 -19.09 4.09 5.61
N TYR A 101 -19.04 2.81 5.27
CA TYR A 101 -18.05 2.25 4.35
C TYR A 101 -18.53 2.30 2.90
N GLY A 102 -17.61 2.43 1.95
CA GLY A 102 -17.90 2.39 0.51
C GLY A 102 -18.69 3.60 0.03
N LEU A 103 -18.54 4.74 0.71
CA LEU A 103 -19.19 6.00 0.36
C LEU A 103 -18.15 7.12 0.27
N ASP A 104 -18.30 7.96 -0.75
CA ASP A 104 -17.69 9.28 -0.80
C ASP A 104 -18.74 10.35 -1.11
N TYR A 105 -18.50 11.56 -0.63
CA TYR A 105 -19.37 12.71 -0.85
C TYR A 105 -18.52 13.85 -1.41
N PRO A 106 -18.53 14.09 -2.73
CA PRO A 106 -17.69 15.12 -3.32
C PRO A 106 -18.17 16.52 -2.93
N GLY A 107 -17.23 17.46 -2.78
CA GLY A 107 -17.52 18.87 -2.54
C GLY A 107 -17.84 19.21 -1.08
N ASN A 108 -18.13 20.48 -0.84
CA ASN A 108 -18.41 21.06 0.48
C ASN A 108 -17.31 20.80 1.52
N ASP A 109 -16.06 20.69 1.06
CA ASP A 109 -14.88 20.51 1.89
C ASP A 109 -14.58 21.81 2.65
N VAL A 110 -14.55 21.71 3.98
CA VAL A 110 -14.29 22.85 4.88
C VAL A 110 -12.79 23.00 5.12
N LYS A 111 -12.12 21.88 5.41
CA LYS A 111 -10.71 21.82 5.81
C LYS A 111 -10.17 20.42 5.57
N CYS A 112 -8.90 20.31 5.15
CA CYS A 112 -8.16 19.06 5.19
C CYS A 112 -7.26 19.02 6.43
N VAL A 113 -7.38 17.97 7.24
CA VAL A 113 -6.52 17.68 8.39
C VAL A 113 -5.63 16.48 8.03
N ARG A 114 -4.38 16.74 7.65
CA ARG A 114 -3.41 15.70 7.30
C ARG A 114 -2.77 15.10 8.54
N ALA A 115 -3.51 14.23 9.21
CA ALA A 115 -3.10 13.58 10.45
C ALA A 115 -3.81 12.23 10.60
N PRO A 116 -3.39 11.37 11.55
CA PRO A 116 -4.13 10.16 11.89
C PRO A 116 -5.60 10.44 12.17
N ILE A 117 -6.47 9.47 11.86
CA ILE A 117 -7.93 9.64 11.87
C ILE A 117 -8.48 10.14 13.21
N ASP A 118 -7.88 9.76 14.34
CA ASP A 118 -8.25 10.27 15.67
C ASP A 118 -8.08 11.79 15.81
N THR A 119 -7.05 12.34 15.16
CA THR A 119 -6.80 13.79 15.13
C THR A 119 -7.81 14.49 14.23
N VAL A 120 -8.16 13.89 13.09
CA VAL A 120 -9.22 14.39 12.21
C VAL A 120 -10.55 14.43 12.96
N TYR A 121 -10.89 13.36 13.69
CA TYR A 121 -12.07 13.31 14.56
C TYR A 121 -12.06 14.41 15.63
N ALA A 122 -10.93 14.62 16.30
CA ALA A 122 -10.80 15.66 17.32
C ALA A 122 -11.01 17.07 16.74
N GLU A 123 -10.52 17.34 15.54
CA GLU A 123 -10.75 18.60 14.82
C GLU A 123 -12.20 18.73 14.34
N ALA A 124 -12.78 17.67 13.76
CA ALA A 124 -14.17 17.62 13.33
C ALA A 124 -15.16 17.85 14.48
N THR A 125 -14.81 17.42 15.70
CA THR A 125 -15.65 17.64 16.88
C THR A 125 -15.67 19.10 17.34
N LYS A 126 -14.58 19.86 17.10
CA LYS A 126 -14.50 21.29 17.44
C LYS A 126 -15.31 22.17 16.49
N ASP A 127 -15.43 21.74 15.25
CA ASP A 127 -16.14 22.46 14.20
C ASP A 127 -17.62 22.06 14.20
N ARG A 128 -18.50 23.02 14.51
CA ARG A 128 -19.96 22.81 14.54
C ARG A 128 -20.56 22.65 13.15
N ASP A 129 -19.91 23.21 12.14
CA ASP A 129 -20.37 23.15 10.76
C ASP A 129 -19.89 21.84 10.10
N CYS A 130 -18.92 21.14 10.71
CA CYS A 130 -18.49 19.82 10.25
C CYS A 130 -19.55 18.76 10.52
N VAL A 131 -20.18 18.27 9.46
CA VAL A 131 -21.18 17.20 9.50
C VAL A 131 -20.58 15.83 9.20
N ALA A 132 -19.42 15.77 8.56
CA ALA A 132 -18.72 14.52 8.28
C ALA A 132 -17.22 14.74 8.05
N PHE A 133 -16.44 13.66 8.09
CA PHE A 133 -15.06 13.63 7.63
C PHE A 133 -14.72 12.26 7.05
N ASN A 134 -13.67 12.15 6.26
CA ASN A 134 -13.23 10.89 5.63
C ASN A 134 -11.78 10.54 6.01
N GLU A 135 -11.33 9.35 5.59
CA GLU A 135 -10.02 8.79 5.98
C GLU A 135 -8.81 9.48 5.34
N ASN A 136 -9.01 10.33 4.32
CA ASN A 136 -7.95 11.20 3.79
C ASN A 136 -7.92 12.58 4.47
N GLY A 137 -8.71 12.79 5.52
CA GLY A 137 -8.65 13.97 6.38
C GLY A 137 -9.52 15.15 5.95
N TRP A 138 -10.29 15.05 4.86
CA TRP A 138 -11.23 16.10 4.47
C TRP A 138 -12.45 16.14 5.39
N MET A 139 -12.66 17.27 6.04
CA MET A 139 -13.86 17.62 6.80
C MET A 139 -14.89 18.27 5.87
N LYS A 140 -16.17 17.93 6.05
CA LYS A 140 -17.27 18.30 5.15
C LYS A 140 -18.34 19.07 5.90
N GLY A 141 -18.81 20.17 5.29
CA GLY A 141 -19.83 21.05 5.85
C GLY A 141 -21.26 20.67 5.45
N ALA A 142 -21.40 19.90 4.37
CA ALA A 142 -22.67 19.38 3.89
C ALA A 142 -22.45 18.10 3.09
N LEU A 143 -23.49 17.26 2.99
CA LEU A 143 -23.51 16.05 2.19
C LEU A 143 -24.71 16.12 1.25
N GLU A 144 -24.47 16.07 -0.06
CA GLU A 144 -25.54 16.18 -1.06
C GLU A 144 -25.86 14.81 -1.68
N ASN A 145 -24.97 14.32 -2.54
CA ASN A 145 -25.19 13.09 -3.29
C ASN A 145 -24.08 12.08 -2.97
N PRO A 146 -24.41 10.92 -2.37
CA PRO A 146 -23.43 9.88 -2.15
C PRO A 146 -22.94 9.31 -3.47
N ILE A 147 -21.64 9.13 -3.60
CA ILE A 147 -21.03 8.22 -4.55
C ILE A 147 -20.88 6.88 -3.83
N ILE A 148 -21.64 5.87 -4.27
CA ILE A 148 -21.50 4.51 -3.75
C ILE A 148 -20.36 3.83 -4.49
N MET A 149 -19.34 3.45 -3.72
CA MET A 149 -18.17 2.73 -4.18
C MET A 149 -18.05 1.44 -3.33
N PRO A 150 -18.86 0.42 -3.61
CA PRO A 150 -18.95 -0.78 -2.77
C PRO A 150 -17.61 -1.54 -2.68
N ASP A 151 -16.75 -1.39 -3.68
CA ASP A 151 -15.41 -1.97 -3.73
C ASP A 151 -14.32 -0.92 -3.41
N SER A 152 -14.64 0.13 -2.64
CA SER A 152 -13.67 1.12 -2.18
C SER A 152 -13.37 0.95 -0.71
N ASN A 153 -12.11 1.20 -0.33
CA ASN A 153 -11.64 1.21 1.06
C ASN A 153 -11.95 2.51 1.80
N PHE A 154 -12.86 3.33 1.26
CA PHE A 154 -13.16 4.64 1.81
C PHE A 154 -14.26 4.55 2.83
N SER A 155 -13.94 5.02 4.03
CA SER A 155 -14.93 5.34 5.02
C SER A 155 -15.16 6.83 5.12
N VAL A 156 -16.42 7.20 5.27
CA VAL A 156 -16.86 8.51 5.74
C VAL A 156 -17.47 8.36 7.12
N TYR A 157 -17.08 9.22 8.04
CA TYR A 157 -17.62 9.32 9.38
C TYR A 157 -18.62 10.46 9.39
N ILE A 158 -19.91 10.16 9.55
CA ILE A 158 -21.00 11.14 9.47
C ILE A 158 -21.57 11.35 10.87
N ARG A 159 -21.76 12.62 11.25
CA ARG A 159 -22.30 12.99 12.56
C ARG A 159 -23.69 12.38 12.74
N GLU A 160 -23.92 11.71 13.87
CA GLU A 160 -25.18 11.01 14.16
C GLU A 160 -26.39 11.94 14.13
N SER A 161 -26.25 13.16 14.64
CA SER A 161 -27.32 14.17 14.59
C SER A 161 -27.70 14.55 13.15
N PHE A 162 -26.72 14.60 12.25
CA PHE A 162 -26.96 14.90 10.84
C PHE A 162 -27.67 13.73 10.16
N LEU A 163 -27.28 12.48 10.44
CA LEU A 163 -27.98 11.30 9.91
C LEU A 163 -29.45 11.26 10.33
N ALA A 164 -29.75 11.55 11.60
CA ALA A 164 -31.11 11.57 12.12
C ALA A 164 -32.03 12.59 11.40
N GLU A 165 -31.45 13.68 10.90
CA GLU A 165 -32.16 14.72 10.13
C GLU A 165 -32.22 14.42 8.62
N ASN A 166 -31.41 13.47 8.13
CA ASN A 166 -31.22 13.18 6.71
C ASN A 166 -31.42 11.68 6.39
N PRO A 167 -32.66 11.16 6.43
CA PRO A 167 -32.94 9.72 6.29
C PRO A 167 -32.52 9.11 4.95
N LEU A 168 -32.42 9.92 3.88
CA LEU A 168 -31.91 9.45 2.58
C LEU A 168 -30.41 9.10 2.65
N ILE A 169 -29.63 9.87 3.40
CA ILE A 169 -28.20 9.65 3.62
C ILE A 169 -28.01 8.42 4.52
N GLU A 170 -28.83 8.29 5.56
CA GLU A 170 -28.84 7.10 6.42
C GLU A 170 -29.15 5.83 5.62
N ALA A 171 -30.16 5.86 4.74
CA ALA A 171 -30.49 4.75 3.86
C ALA A 171 -29.34 4.38 2.91
N ALA A 172 -28.61 5.38 2.38
CA ALA A 172 -27.43 5.16 1.54
C ALA A 172 -26.29 4.46 2.32
N CYS A 173 -26.02 4.89 3.55
CA CYS A 173 -25.06 4.22 4.44
C CYS A 173 -25.40 2.75 4.66
N HIS A 174 -26.66 2.43 4.97
CA HIS A 174 -27.09 1.05 5.13
C HIS A 174 -26.96 0.22 3.85
N SER A 175 -27.21 0.82 2.69
CA SER A 175 -27.12 0.13 1.41
C SER A 175 -25.67 -0.24 1.06
N ALA A 176 -24.71 0.65 1.29
CA ALA A 176 -23.30 0.41 0.99
C ALA A 176 -22.67 -0.69 1.87
N MET A 177 -23.07 -0.78 3.14
CA MET A 177 -22.48 -1.73 4.11
C MET A 177 -22.85 -3.20 3.90
N THR A 178 -23.87 -3.52 3.10
CA THR A 178 -24.47 -4.87 3.07
C THR A 178 -24.02 -5.76 1.91
N LYS A 179 -23.15 -5.29 1.02
CA LYS A 179 -22.79 -6.02 -0.20
C LYS A 179 -21.28 -6.02 -0.45
N LYS A 180 -20.58 -7.05 0.01
CA LYS A 180 -19.32 -7.45 -0.65
C LYS A 180 -19.68 -8.13 -1.98
N SER A 181 -18.99 -7.78 -3.06
CA SER A 181 -19.21 -8.35 -4.39
C SER A 181 -18.70 -9.80 -4.46
N GLU A 182 -19.22 -10.63 -5.38
CA GLU A 182 -18.64 -11.98 -5.63
C GLU A 182 -17.17 -11.90 -6.06
N GLY A 183 -16.78 -10.80 -6.72
CA GLY A 183 -15.40 -10.51 -7.11
C GLY A 183 -14.46 -10.37 -5.92
N HIS A 184 -14.95 -9.90 -4.77
CA HIS A 184 -14.19 -9.91 -3.53
C HIS A 184 -13.81 -11.34 -3.13
N THR A 185 -14.78 -12.21 -2.87
CA THR A 185 -14.50 -13.58 -2.39
C THR A 185 -13.56 -14.37 -3.32
N ALA A 186 -13.59 -14.09 -4.63
CA ALA A 186 -12.70 -14.73 -5.60
C ALA A 186 -11.22 -14.34 -5.43
N ALA A 187 -10.90 -13.13 -4.94
CA ALA A 187 -9.53 -12.65 -4.81
C ALA A 187 -8.75 -13.41 -3.72
N ARG A 188 -9.38 -13.66 -2.56
CA ARG A 188 -8.76 -14.47 -1.49
C ARG A 188 -8.38 -15.85 -2.01
N LYS A 189 -9.26 -16.51 -2.75
CA LYS A 189 -8.99 -17.83 -3.33
C LYS A 189 -7.75 -17.82 -4.23
N VAL A 190 -7.58 -16.78 -5.05
CA VAL A 190 -6.36 -16.61 -5.87
C VAL A 190 -5.11 -16.54 -4.99
N VAL A 191 -5.15 -15.75 -3.90
CA VAL A 191 -4.04 -15.64 -2.95
C VAL A 191 -3.76 -16.97 -2.24
N GLU A 192 -4.79 -17.71 -1.79
CA GLU A 192 -4.65 -19.01 -1.14
C GLU A 192 -3.99 -20.07 -2.05
N GLU A 193 -4.39 -20.08 -3.33
CA GLU A 193 -3.90 -21.01 -4.36
C GLU A 193 -2.48 -20.67 -4.85
N PHE A 194 -2.04 -19.42 -4.74
CA PHE A 194 -0.72 -18.99 -5.20
C PHE A 194 0.43 -19.65 -4.42
N ARG A 195 1.06 -20.68 -4.98
CA ARG A 195 2.08 -21.50 -4.30
C ARG A 195 3.28 -21.75 -5.23
N PRO A 196 4.08 -20.70 -5.51
CA PRO A 196 5.22 -20.82 -6.42
C PRO A 196 6.32 -21.72 -5.83
N GLU A 197 6.83 -22.66 -6.62
CA GLU A 197 7.87 -23.62 -6.19
C GLU A 197 9.24 -22.96 -5.96
N SER A 198 9.50 -21.82 -6.60
CA SER A 198 10.79 -21.14 -6.62
C SER A 198 10.89 -19.94 -5.67
N ILE A 199 9.79 -19.53 -5.03
CA ILE A 199 9.72 -18.29 -4.25
C ILE A 199 9.20 -18.59 -2.85
N SER A 200 9.82 -17.97 -1.84
CA SER A 200 9.31 -17.97 -0.47
C SER A 200 8.17 -16.97 -0.34
N VAL A 201 7.03 -17.41 0.19
CA VAL A 201 5.83 -16.57 0.30
C VAL A 201 5.24 -16.64 1.70
N ILE A 202 4.92 -15.49 2.27
CA ILE A 202 4.07 -15.32 3.45
C ILE A 202 2.77 -14.69 2.99
N LYS A 203 1.66 -15.21 3.50
CA LYS A 203 0.32 -14.69 3.26
C LYS A 203 -0.30 -14.33 4.60
N LEU A 204 -0.68 -13.07 4.74
CA LEU A 204 -1.32 -12.51 5.91
C LEU A 204 -2.76 -12.17 5.54
N PHE A 205 -3.72 -12.99 5.96
CA PHE A 205 -5.13 -12.72 5.75
C PHE A 205 -5.68 -11.93 6.93
N LYS A 206 -6.05 -10.67 6.72
CA LYS A 206 -6.54 -9.80 7.78
C LYS A 206 -7.86 -10.26 8.32
N LYS A 207 -8.01 -10.20 9.64
CA LYS A 207 -9.28 -10.38 10.34
C LYS A 207 -10.14 -9.11 10.32
N GLU A 208 -9.51 -7.94 10.28
CA GLU A 208 -10.16 -6.62 10.31
C GLU A 208 -9.64 -5.70 9.20
N HIS A 209 -10.55 -4.98 8.55
CA HIS A 209 -10.25 -4.10 7.43
C HIS A 209 -9.81 -2.72 7.94
N VAL A 210 -8.56 -2.37 7.68
CA VAL A 210 -7.98 -1.08 8.12
C VAL A 210 -7.49 -0.26 6.93
N GLY A 211 -7.47 -0.85 5.74
CA GLY A 211 -7.05 -0.22 4.50
C GLY A 211 -5.61 -0.58 4.13
N MET A 212 -5.29 -0.30 2.86
CA MET A 212 -4.03 -0.67 2.21
C MET A 212 -2.79 -0.13 2.93
N PHE A 213 -2.86 1.08 3.49
CA PHE A 213 -1.73 1.69 4.20
C PHE A 213 -1.32 0.89 5.44
N ASP A 214 -2.27 0.29 6.16
CA ASP A 214 -1.98 -0.59 7.30
C ASP A 214 -1.30 -1.86 6.78
N SER A 215 -1.83 -2.45 5.71
CA SER A 215 -1.22 -3.63 5.08
C SER A 215 0.24 -3.41 4.66
N LEU A 216 0.53 -2.26 4.05
CA LEU A 216 1.89 -1.83 3.73
C LEU A 216 2.73 -1.67 4.99
N LYS A 217 2.21 -0.97 6.01
CA LYS A 217 2.91 -0.77 7.28
C LYS A 217 3.28 -2.09 7.95
N ILE A 218 2.36 -3.04 8.02
CA ILE A 218 2.58 -4.36 8.60
C ILE A 218 3.70 -5.10 7.87
N GLY A 219 3.66 -5.13 6.53
CA GLY A 219 4.70 -5.79 5.73
C GLY A 219 6.07 -5.12 5.87
N PHE A 220 6.12 -3.79 5.86
CA PHE A 220 7.36 -3.05 6.03
C PHE A 220 7.92 -3.15 7.45
N ASP A 221 7.10 -3.05 8.48
CA ASP A 221 7.51 -3.23 9.88
C ASP A 221 8.07 -4.64 10.11
N LEU A 222 7.42 -5.66 9.52
CA LEU A 222 7.89 -7.04 9.57
C LEU A 222 9.25 -7.20 8.87
N GLY A 223 9.55 -6.39 7.85
CA GLY A 223 10.80 -6.48 7.10
C GLY A 223 11.94 -5.58 7.58
N CYS A 224 11.63 -4.46 8.23
CA CYS A 224 12.56 -3.37 8.54
C CYS A 224 13.76 -3.81 9.40
N GLY A 225 13.62 -4.86 10.19
CA GLY A 225 14.70 -5.42 11.03
C GLY A 225 15.51 -6.55 10.40
N TYR A 226 15.10 -7.05 9.22
CA TYR A 226 15.59 -8.33 8.68
C TYR A 226 16.13 -8.24 7.26
N PHE A 227 15.68 -7.28 6.47
CA PHE A 227 16.05 -7.18 5.05
C PHE A 227 16.76 -5.87 4.73
N GLN A 228 17.63 -5.90 3.72
CA GLN A 228 18.33 -4.72 3.22
C GLN A 228 17.40 -3.79 2.44
N TYR A 229 16.45 -4.35 1.70
CA TYR A 229 15.51 -3.57 0.88
C TYR A 229 14.06 -3.90 1.20
N LEU A 230 13.25 -2.85 1.22
CA LEU A 230 11.80 -2.91 1.35
C LEU A 230 11.18 -2.50 0.01
N ILE A 231 10.24 -3.32 -0.47
CA ILE A 231 9.59 -3.12 -1.77
C ILE A 231 8.09 -3.24 -1.58
N ASN A 232 7.28 -2.38 -2.20
CA ASN A 232 5.87 -2.68 -2.42
C ASN A 232 5.53 -2.74 -3.90
N VAL A 233 4.48 -3.48 -4.24
CA VAL A 233 3.75 -3.31 -5.50
C VAL A 233 2.26 -3.40 -5.23
N ASP A 234 1.47 -2.61 -5.93
CA ASP A 234 0.01 -2.78 -5.92
C ASP A 234 -0.38 -4.11 -6.58
N SER A 235 -1.49 -4.70 -6.14
CA SER A 235 -1.95 -6.00 -6.69
C SER A 235 -2.52 -5.95 -8.11
N ASP A 236 -2.49 -4.78 -8.74
CA ASP A 236 -2.96 -4.51 -10.10
C ASP A 236 -1.83 -3.99 -11.00
N THR A 237 -0.64 -4.58 -10.84
CA THR A 237 0.54 -4.33 -11.67
C THR A 237 0.99 -5.55 -12.46
N ILE A 238 1.74 -5.30 -13.55
CA ILE A 238 2.53 -6.30 -14.28
C ILE A 238 3.99 -5.85 -14.33
N HIS A 239 4.90 -6.82 -14.45
CA HIS A 239 6.33 -6.62 -14.26
C HIS A 239 7.13 -7.28 -15.39
N ASN A 240 8.24 -6.66 -15.79
CA ASN A 240 9.24 -7.28 -16.67
C ASN A 240 10.13 -8.29 -15.92
N ARG A 241 10.82 -9.17 -16.63
CA ARG A 241 11.77 -10.12 -16.04
C ARG A 241 12.94 -9.38 -15.42
N GLY A 242 13.40 -9.86 -14.25
CA GLY A 242 14.53 -9.26 -13.55
C GLY A 242 14.26 -7.83 -13.03
N TRP A 243 12.99 -7.41 -12.91
CA TRP A 243 12.66 -6.04 -12.50
C TRP A 243 13.21 -5.67 -11.13
N ILE A 244 13.23 -6.60 -10.15
CA ILE A 244 13.82 -6.35 -8.83
C ILE A 244 15.33 -6.12 -8.94
N ASP A 245 16.04 -6.92 -9.75
CA ASP A 245 17.48 -6.75 -9.94
C ASP A 245 17.77 -5.41 -10.62
N ARG A 246 16.93 -5.02 -11.58
CA ARG A 246 17.01 -3.69 -12.20
C ARG A 246 16.76 -2.55 -11.21
N LEU A 247 15.84 -2.71 -10.25
CA LEU A 247 15.69 -1.75 -9.14
C LEU A 247 16.94 -1.69 -8.28
N LYS A 248 17.51 -2.84 -7.87
CA LYS A 248 18.73 -2.91 -7.05
C LYS A 248 19.94 -2.30 -7.77
N GLU A 249 20.08 -2.50 -9.07
CA GLU A 249 21.12 -1.87 -9.90
C GLU A 249 20.94 -0.36 -9.99
N THR A 250 19.73 0.09 -10.33
CA THR A 250 19.43 1.52 -10.48
C THR A 250 19.56 2.25 -9.14
N TYR A 251 19.11 1.65 -8.04
CA TYR A 251 19.26 2.21 -6.70
C TYR A 251 20.73 2.38 -6.32
N ARG A 252 21.58 1.38 -6.60
CA ARG A 252 23.03 1.49 -6.37
C ARG A 252 23.66 2.60 -7.22
N GLU A 253 23.30 2.69 -8.50
CA GLU A 253 23.78 3.77 -9.38
C GLU A 253 23.44 5.16 -8.82
N ILE A 254 22.20 5.36 -8.36
CA ILE A 254 21.75 6.62 -7.74
C ILE A 254 22.50 6.88 -6.43
N SER A 255 22.64 5.85 -5.58
CA SER A 255 23.31 5.95 -4.27
C SER A 255 24.79 6.30 -4.41
N ASP A 256 25.50 5.66 -5.35
CA ASP A 256 26.90 5.95 -5.65
C ASP A 256 27.10 7.39 -6.16
N ALA A 257 26.16 7.89 -6.96
CA ALA A 257 26.17 9.27 -7.43
C ALA A 257 25.76 10.30 -6.34
N ASN A 258 25.05 9.86 -5.30
CA ASN A 258 24.48 10.71 -4.26
C ASN A 258 24.76 10.16 -2.85
N PRO A 259 26.03 10.04 -2.44
CA PRO A 259 26.40 9.35 -1.22
C PRO A 259 25.74 9.96 0.01
N GLY A 260 25.07 9.12 0.79
CA GLY A 260 24.40 9.50 2.04
C GLY A 260 23.03 10.13 1.89
N LYS A 261 22.51 10.31 0.66
CA LYS A 261 21.14 10.75 0.45
C LYS A 261 20.16 9.57 0.53
N PRO A 262 19.11 9.64 1.36
CA PRO A 262 17.97 8.75 1.30
C PRO A 262 17.33 8.75 -0.10
N ILE A 263 16.97 7.57 -0.59
CA ILE A 263 16.37 7.37 -1.92
C ILE A 263 15.08 6.57 -1.78
N ILE A 264 14.04 7.01 -2.48
CA ILE A 264 12.88 6.19 -2.82
C ILE A 264 12.86 6.06 -4.35
N LEU A 265 12.98 4.83 -4.83
CA LEU A 265 12.96 4.50 -6.26
C LEU A 265 11.63 3.83 -6.63
N SER A 266 11.08 4.16 -7.79
CA SER A 266 9.97 3.42 -8.41
C SER A 266 10.38 2.78 -9.73
N GLY A 267 9.88 1.59 -10.01
CA GLY A 267 9.91 0.96 -11.33
C GLY A 267 8.86 1.49 -12.29
N PHE A 268 8.03 2.44 -11.85
CA PHE A 268 6.92 3.02 -12.60
C PHE A 268 7.07 4.54 -12.67
N TYR A 269 7.12 5.10 -13.89
CA TYR A 269 7.16 6.54 -14.11
C TYR A 269 5.87 7.02 -14.79
N LEU A 270 5.05 7.74 -14.03
CA LEU A 270 4.04 8.63 -14.61
C LEU A 270 4.72 9.97 -14.93
N ARG A 271 4.19 10.75 -15.86
CA ARG A 271 4.74 12.07 -16.28
C ARG A 271 4.68 13.13 -15.15
N TYR A 272 5.37 12.89 -14.04
CA TYR A 272 5.57 13.77 -12.92
C TYR A 272 6.45 14.96 -13.34
N ARG A 273 6.58 15.95 -12.45
CA ARG A 273 7.54 17.03 -12.66
C ARG A 273 8.95 16.46 -12.57
N LEU A 274 9.62 16.39 -13.72
CA LEU A 274 10.99 15.93 -13.88
C LEU A 274 11.96 16.99 -13.34
N ARG A 275 12.85 16.60 -12.43
CA ARG A 275 13.98 17.44 -11.99
C ARG A 275 15.20 17.21 -12.87
N GLU A 276 15.60 15.95 -12.99
CA GLU A 276 16.80 15.53 -13.72
C GLU A 276 16.54 14.20 -14.45
N GLU A 277 17.22 14.01 -15.58
CA GLU A 277 17.09 12.80 -16.38
C GLU A 277 18.46 12.22 -16.69
N TYR A 278 18.59 10.93 -16.45
CA TYR A 278 19.78 10.15 -16.68
C TYR A 278 19.50 9.06 -17.74
N GLU A 279 20.50 8.24 -18.04
CA GLU A 279 20.36 7.15 -19.00
C GLU A 279 19.36 6.10 -18.49
N ASN A 280 19.55 5.64 -17.25
CA ASN A 280 18.81 4.52 -16.66
C ASN A 280 17.70 4.92 -15.68
N TYR A 281 17.61 6.20 -15.32
CA TYR A 281 16.64 6.69 -14.33
C TYR A 281 16.31 8.17 -14.50
N ARG A 282 15.36 8.63 -13.71
CA ARG A 282 14.89 10.01 -13.60
C ARG A 282 14.80 10.39 -12.14
N ILE A 283 15.13 11.65 -11.81
CA ILE A 283 14.85 12.25 -10.50
C ILE A 283 13.61 13.13 -10.67
N THR A 284 12.63 12.96 -9.79
CA THR A 284 11.30 13.59 -9.89
C THR A 284 11.00 14.43 -8.65
N GLU A 285 10.04 15.35 -8.77
CA GLU A 285 9.51 16.09 -7.61
C GLU A 285 8.48 15.27 -6.81
N SER A 286 7.94 14.20 -7.40
CA SER A 286 6.89 13.38 -6.81
C SER A 286 6.99 11.92 -7.28
N ILE A 287 6.41 11.02 -6.50
CA ILE A 287 6.33 9.59 -6.76
C ILE A 287 4.94 9.06 -6.40
N GLY A 288 4.42 8.10 -7.15
CA GLY A 288 3.14 7.44 -6.84
C GLY A 288 3.33 6.24 -5.92
N GLY A 289 2.26 5.79 -5.28
CA GLY A 289 2.28 4.64 -4.36
C GLY A 289 2.40 3.25 -5.01
N ILE A 290 2.28 3.14 -6.35
CA ILE A 290 2.18 1.86 -7.08
C ILE A 290 3.36 0.93 -6.79
N ASN A 291 4.58 1.46 -6.76
CA ASN A 291 5.78 0.72 -6.42
C ASN A 291 6.81 1.66 -5.79
N LEU A 292 7.26 1.32 -4.58
CA LEU A 292 8.40 1.93 -3.93
C LEU A 292 9.46 0.88 -3.65
N PHE A 293 10.72 1.28 -3.77
CA PHE A 293 11.93 0.52 -3.45
C PHE A 293 12.85 1.41 -2.61
N MET A 294 13.22 0.94 -1.43
CA MET A 294 13.98 1.73 -0.46
C MET A 294 14.69 0.87 0.58
N GLU A 295 15.64 1.47 1.31
CA GLU A 295 16.24 0.86 2.50
C GLU A 295 15.38 1.11 3.77
N PRO A 296 15.47 0.25 4.80
CA PRO A 296 14.77 0.42 6.08
C PRO A 296 14.90 1.79 6.73
N GLY A 297 16.10 2.40 6.67
CA GLY A 297 16.34 3.74 7.22
C GLY A 297 15.50 4.82 6.53
N THR A 298 15.32 4.71 5.22
CA THR A 298 14.44 5.60 4.45
C THR A 298 12.98 5.38 4.84
N TYR A 299 12.55 4.12 4.99
CA TYR A 299 11.20 3.80 5.43
C TYR A 299 10.85 4.44 6.79
N SER A 300 11.65 4.20 7.82
CA SER A 300 11.38 4.72 9.17
C SER A 300 11.38 6.25 9.22
N ARG A 301 12.21 6.92 8.41
CA ARG A 301 12.34 8.39 8.43
C ARG A 301 11.27 9.10 7.59
N TYR A 302 10.92 8.56 6.43
CA TYR A 302 10.13 9.27 5.43
C TYR A 302 8.78 8.64 5.14
N VAL A 303 8.64 7.32 5.21
CA VAL A 303 7.43 6.63 4.76
C VAL A 303 6.52 6.25 5.92
N GLU A 304 7.07 5.66 6.99
CA GLU A 304 6.28 5.11 8.11
C GLU A 304 5.25 6.10 8.67
N LYS A 305 5.68 7.34 8.88
CA LYS A 305 4.86 8.41 9.45
C LYS A 305 3.67 8.82 8.59
N HIS A 306 3.61 8.40 7.33
CA HIS A 306 2.51 8.70 6.39
C HIS A 306 1.56 7.52 6.18
N LEU A 307 1.92 6.31 6.61
CA LEU A 307 1.10 5.10 6.53
C LEU A 307 -0.01 5.08 7.60
N TYR A 308 -0.83 6.13 7.63
CA TYR A 308 -2.01 6.26 8.49
C TYR A 308 -3.27 6.63 7.69
N SER A 309 -3.15 6.86 6.38
CA SER A 309 -4.26 7.27 5.53
C SER A 309 -4.11 6.72 4.12
N VAL A 310 -5.22 6.75 3.39
CA VAL A 310 -5.30 6.40 1.97
C VAL A 310 -4.49 7.33 1.04
N GLY A 311 -4.09 8.52 1.49
CA GLY A 311 -3.25 9.48 0.75
C GLY A 311 -1.78 9.46 1.19
N TRP A 312 -1.29 8.32 1.65
CA TRP A 312 0.04 8.16 2.24
C TRP A 312 1.17 8.52 1.27
N ASP A 313 1.03 8.19 -0.02
CA ASP A 313 2.01 8.45 -1.08
C ASP A 313 2.11 9.95 -1.42
N TRP A 314 0.98 10.67 -1.35
CA TRP A 314 0.97 12.13 -1.47
C TRP A 314 1.72 12.79 -0.31
N GLY A 315 1.57 12.25 0.90
CA GLY A 315 2.32 12.69 2.08
C GLY A 315 3.83 12.56 1.90
N ILE A 316 4.29 11.49 1.23
CA ILE A 316 5.69 11.30 0.85
C ILE A 316 6.11 12.34 -0.20
N SER A 317 5.34 12.48 -1.28
CA SER A 317 5.66 13.39 -2.39
C SER A 317 5.72 14.86 -1.98
N GLU A 318 4.79 15.33 -1.13
CA GLU A 318 4.80 16.71 -0.63
C GLU A 318 5.98 17.01 0.29
N GLN A 319 6.61 15.96 0.85
CA GLN A 319 7.81 16.05 1.67
C GLN A 319 9.08 15.68 0.91
N GLY A 320 9.07 15.72 -0.44
CA GLY A 320 10.30 15.73 -1.24
C GLY A 320 11.12 16.99 -0.93
N ASP A 321 11.74 17.02 0.25
CA ASP A 321 12.68 18.05 0.69
C ASP A 321 14.03 17.88 -0.03
N GLU A 322 14.99 18.74 0.27
CA GLU A 322 16.31 18.71 -0.37
C GLU A 322 17.13 17.45 0.01
N ASP A 323 16.74 16.73 1.05
CA ASP A 323 17.46 15.57 1.60
C ASP A 323 16.94 14.23 1.05
N LEU A 324 15.70 14.13 0.57
CA LEU A 324 15.13 12.91 -0.01
C LEU A 324 15.13 12.93 -1.55
N LEU A 325 15.75 11.92 -2.16
CA LEU A 325 15.67 11.71 -3.61
C LEU A 325 14.48 10.82 -3.97
N LEU A 326 13.57 11.36 -4.78
CA LEU A 326 12.52 10.60 -5.44
C LEU A 326 12.97 10.29 -6.86
N ALA A 327 12.98 9.01 -7.22
CA ALA A 327 13.49 8.55 -8.50
C ALA A 327 12.57 7.53 -9.16
N ALA A 328 12.64 7.42 -10.48
CA ALA A 328 11.98 6.36 -11.24
C ALA A 328 12.91 5.77 -12.28
N THR A 329 12.77 4.47 -12.59
CA THR A 329 13.56 3.81 -13.64
C THR A 329 13.25 4.38 -15.02
N LYS A 330 14.21 4.21 -15.93
CA LYS A 330 14.07 4.50 -17.36
C LYS A 330 14.66 3.34 -18.18
N PRO A 331 13.84 2.64 -18.99
CA PRO A 331 12.38 2.74 -19.05
C PRO A 331 11.69 2.32 -17.75
N SER A 332 10.39 2.52 -17.64
CA SER A 332 9.58 1.85 -16.62
C SER A 332 9.67 0.33 -16.79
N ILE A 333 9.75 -0.39 -15.67
CA ILE A 333 9.86 -1.86 -15.61
C ILE A 333 8.64 -2.51 -14.93
N ILE A 334 7.69 -1.67 -14.50
CA ILE A 334 6.39 -2.03 -13.95
C ILE A 334 5.33 -1.22 -14.70
N GLN A 335 4.17 -1.81 -14.90
CA GLN A 335 3.00 -1.17 -15.50
C GLN A 335 1.78 -1.40 -14.62
N HIS A 336 0.98 -0.36 -14.40
CA HIS A 336 -0.32 -0.45 -13.74
C HIS A 336 -1.39 -0.90 -14.74
N ILE A 337 -2.22 -1.86 -14.35
CA ILE A 337 -3.32 -2.39 -15.19
C ILE A 337 -4.69 -2.16 -14.56
N GLY A 338 -4.74 -1.54 -13.38
CA GLY A 338 -5.97 -1.29 -12.63
C GLY A 338 -6.80 -0.13 -13.19
N GLU A 339 -7.75 -0.42 -14.08
CA GLU A 339 -8.67 0.57 -14.66
C GLU A 339 -9.67 1.14 -13.63
N HIS A 340 -9.88 0.38 -12.55
CA HIS A 340 -10.79 0.71 -11.47
C HIS A 340 -9.99 0.79 -10.17
N GLY A 341 -9.72 2.01 -9.75
CA GLY A 341 -9.04 2.33 -8.51
C GLY A 341 -9.64 3.58 -7.89
N LEU A 342 -9.13 3.93 -6.73
CA LEU A 342 -9.57 5.09 -5.96
C LEU A 342 -9.64 6.38 -6.79
N TRP A 343 -8.63 6.60 -7.63
CA TRP A 343 -8.49 7.82 -8.41
C TRP A 343 -8.86 7.63 -9.89
N SER A 344 -9.24 6.42 -10.31
CA SER A 344 -9.57 6.08 -11.69
C SER A 344 -11.02 6.46 -12.03
N ARG A 345 -11.29 7.73 -12.29
CA ARG A 345 -12.67 8.24 -12.55
C ARG A 345 -13.21 7.94 -13.95
N THR A 346 -12.40 7.41 -14.88
CA THR A 346 -12.75 7.34 -16.31
C THR A 346 -12.53 5.98 -16.97
N GLY A 347 -12.39 4.90 -16.19
CA GLY A 347 -12.03 3.58 -16.75
C GLY A 347 -10.67 3.62 -17.46
N ARG A 348 -9.75 4.42 -16.92
CA ARG A 348 -8.35 4.51 -17.36
C ARG A 348 -7.47 4.29 -16.14
N CYS A 349 -6.39 3.56 -16.33
CA CYS A 349 -5.33 3.43 -15.34
C CYS A 349 -4.21 4.45 -15.61
N ASP A 350 -3.34 4.66 -14.64
CA ASP A 350 -2.13 5.45 -14.86
C ASP A 350 -1.15 4.61 -15.68
N GLU A 351 -0.90 4.98 -16.93
CA GLU A 351 -0.04 4.19 -17.82
C GLU A 351 1.38 4.74 -17.91
N ALA A 352 2.37 3.85 -17.82
CA ALA A 352 3.76 4.20 -18.07
C ALA A 352 4.02 4.13 -19.58
N ASP A 353 4.04 5.29 -20.24
CA ASP A 353 4.21 5.38 -21.70
C ASP A 353 5.51 4.74 -22.23
N ASP A 354 6.53 4.58 -21.38
CA ASP A 354 7.82 4.00 -21.73
C ASP A 354 7.98 2.54 -21.30
N PHE A 355 6.93 1.91 -20.76
CA PHE A 355 6.93 0.49 -20.44
C PHE A 355 6.80 -0.36 -21.72
N VAL A 356 7.73 -1.27 -21.93
CA VAL A 356 7.68 -2.27 -23.01
C VAL A 356 7.66 -3.64 -22.37
N ARG A 357 6.58 -4.40 -22.58
CA ARG A 357 6.42 -5.74 -21.99
C ARG A 357 7.41 -6.71 -22.61
N ASP A 358 8.09 -7.49 -21.79
CA ASP A 358 8.97 -8.55 -22.29
C ASP A 358 8.23 -9.50 -23.24
N GLY A 359 8.82 -9.75 -24.40
CA GLY A 359 8.28 -10.65 -25.42
C GLY A 359 7.15 -10.08 -26.29
N SER A 360 6.75 -8.81 -26.11
CA SER A 360 5.78 -8.16 -27.02
C SER A 360 6.42 -7.58 -28.29
N GLY A 361 7.75 -7.50 -28.35
CA GLY A 361 8.49 -7.22 -29.58
C GLY A 361 8.59 -8.49 -30.42
N GLY A 362 7.73 -8.60 -31.45
CA GLY A 362 7.86 -9.66 -32.45
C GLY A 362 9.12 -9.45 -33.28
N GLU A 363 10.19 -10.14 -32.92
CA GLU A 363 11.29 -10.52 -33.82
C GLU A 363 11.30 -12.03 -34.03
#